data_AF-A0A6P8XN22-F1
#
_entry.id   AF-A0A6P8XN22-F1
#
_cell.length_a   1.000
_cell.length_b   1.000
_cell.length_c   1.000
_cell.angle_alpha   90.00
_cell.angle_beta   90.00
_cell.angle_gamma   90.00
#
_symmetry.space_group_name_H-M   'P 1'
#
loop_
_entity.id
_entity.type
_entity.pdbx_description
1 polymer ?
#
loop_
_entity_poly.entity_id
_entity_poly.type
_entity_poly.pdbx_seq_one_letter_code
_entity_poly.pdbx_strand_id
1 'polypeptide(L)'
;MQQPIELHAEFLRQPSKVDEIMKLLGDMAKSNKMEGTKEKKEEKEVDISADVTDYNFLALKRTETTDRKSFFSRSSRKSSVIKSNTNQMTFMRQIDISDEERKIARRERIHIATSFRRLGNAEYRKTNYDQAIKLYSQGLNYIVDSPVLYVNRSLCYIKKREYKRALIDLDYVLNQLDSNCVQALLYKAGALKRMNNEDGFEECVANARRYNRSKSEYIDYFLDKMRTDF
;
A
#
# COMPACT_ATOMS: atom_id res chain seq x y z
N MET A 1 1.62 -16.24 37.77
CA MET A 1 1.70 -17.27 36.71
C MET A 1 0.40 -17.17 35.93
N GLN A 2 0.31 -16.81 34.66
CA GLN A 2 1.25 -16.84 33.54
C GLN A 2 0.66 -15.89 32.47
N GLN A 3 1.45 -14.99 31.89
CA GLN A 3 1.16 -14.40 30.58
C GLN A 3 2.48 -14.35 29.79
N PRO A 4 2.65 -15.15 28.74
CA PRO A 4 3.68 -14.90 27.74
C PRO A 4 3.04 -14.16 26.57
N ILE A 5 3.19 -12.84 26.54
CA ILE A 5 2.93 -12.01 25.37
C ILE A 5 4.27 -11.35 25.06
N GLU A 6 4.92 -11.71 23.94
CA GLU A 6 5.65 -10.76 23.08
C GLU A 6 6.22 -11.42 21.82
N LEU A 7 5.64 -11.05 20.68
CA LEU A 7 6.07 -11.41 19.35
C LEU A 7 6.88 -10.24 18.76
N HIS A 8 8.13 -10.09 19.22
CA HIS A 8 9.18 -9.20 18.66
C HIS A 8 9.10 -9.08 17.12
N ALA A 9 9.14 -7.92 16.46
CA ALA A 9 9.72 -6.62 16.81
C ALA A 9 8.92 -5.43 16.18
N GLU A 10 7.59 -5.42 16.29
CA GLU A 10 6.80 -4.71 17.32
C GLU A 10 6.82 -3.18 17.12
N PHE A 11 5.69 -2.60 16.68
CA PHE A 11 5.48 -1.19 16.26
C PHE A 11 6.06 -0.71 14.89
N LEU A 12 7.23 -1.18 14.43
CA LEU A 12 7.92 -0.82 13.17
C LEU A 12 7.66 0.60 12.60
N ARG A 13 7.83 1.63 13.44
CA ARG A 13 7.94 3.07 13.10
C ARG A 13 6.63 3.86 12.95
N GLN A 14 5.75 3.80 13.95
CA GLN A 14 4.75 4.88 14.15
C GLN A 14 5.46 6.19 14.58
N PRO A 15 4.86 7.37 14.31
CA PRO A 15 4.62 8.27 15.41
C PRO A 15 3.11 8.36 15.61
N SER A 16 2.61 8.00 16.77
CA SER A 16 2.81 8.60 18.09
C SER A 16 1.86 9.77 18.27
N LYS A 17 1.00 9.63 19.27
CA LYS A 17 0.24 10.73 19.87
C LYS A 17 1.16 11.88 20.31
N VAL A 18 2.47 11.67 20.45
CA VAL A 18 3.49 12.71 20.73
C VAL A 18 3.78 13.61 19.52
N ASP A 19 3.64 13.13 18.27
CA ASP A 19 3.74 14.01 17.08
C ASP A 19 2.50 14.90 16.93
N GLU A 20 1.33 14.39 17.30
CA GLU A 20 0.09 15.17 17.46
C GLU A 20 0.22 16.23 18.57
N ILE A 21 0.88 15.89 19.69
CA ILE A 21 1.10 16.81 20.81
C ILE A 21 2.19 17.85 20.51
N MET A 22 3.29 17.49 19.83
CA MET A 22 4.35 18.42 19.40
C MET A 22 3.86 19.41 18.33
N LYS A 23 2.96 18.98 17.45
CA LYS A 23 2.26 19.86 16.51
C LYS A 23 1.36 20.85 17.24
N LEU A 24 0.60 20.37 18.23
CA LEU A 24 -0.23 21.21 19.12
C LEU A 24 0.59 22.23 19.92
N LEU A 25 1.70 21.80 20.53
CA LEU A 25 2.59 22.68 21.31
C LEU A 25 3.30 23.71 20.42
N GLY A 26 3.63 23.34 19.17
CA GLY A 26 4.17 24.26 18.17
C GLY A 26 3.15 25.33 17.71
N ASP A 27 1.88 24.97 17.60
CA ASP A 27 0.80 25.90 17.28
C ASP A 27 0.46 26.82 18.47
N MET A 28 0.54 26.30 19.70
CA MET A 28 0.41 27.07 20.94
C MET A 28 1.58 28.04 21.19
N ALA A 29 2.80 27.68 20.80
CA ALA A 29 3.98 28.57 20.90
C ALA A 29 3.98 29.70 19.84
N LYS A 30 3.34 29.48 18.69
CA LYS A 30 3.14 30.51 17.64
C LYS A 30 2.03 31.48 18.02
N SER A 31 0.97 31.02 18.66
CA SER A 31 -0.11 31.89 19.14
C SER A 31 0.31 32.77 20.33
N ASN A 32 1.32 32.38 21.10
CA ASN A 32 1.92 33.23 22.13
C ASN A 32 2.99 34.21 21.61
N LYS A 33 3.33 34.21 20.31
CA LYS A 33 3.97 35.36 19.66
C LYS A 33 2.91 36.44 19.41
N MET A 34 2.35 36.97 20.49
CA MET A 34 1.91 38.35 20.48
C MET A 34 3.17 39.22 20.56
N GLU A 35 3.36 40.11 19.60
CA GLU A 35 3.36 41.55 19.86
C GLU A 35 3.33 42.33 18.54
N GLY A 36 2.26 43.10 18.34
CA GLY A 36 2.32 44.33 17.55
C GLY A 36 1.96 44.28 16.06
N THR A 37 0.67 44.54 15.77
CA THR A 37 0.10 45.42 14.72
C THR A 37 -0.32 44.91 13.32
N LYS A 38 -1.61 45.23 13.04
CA LYS A 38 -2.34 45.57 11.78
C LYS A 38 -3.17 44.50 11.02
N GLU A 39 -4.42 44.90 10.76
CA GLU A 39 -5.61 44.20 10.21
C GLU A 39 -5.49 43.63 8.78
N LYS A 40 -6.27 42.56 8.46
CA LYS A 40 -7.06 42.44 7.20
C LYS A 40 -8.01 41.22 7.15
N LYS A 41 -9.30 41.53 6.90
CA LYS A 41 -10.43 40.83 6.23
C LYS A 41 -10.53 39.29 6.24
N GLU A 42 -11.68 38.81 6.73
CA GLU A 42 -12.20 37.43 6.58
C GLU A 42 -12.63 37.14 5.13
N GLU A 43 -12.13 36.04 4.56
CA GLU A 43 -12.62 35.44 3.31
C GLU A 43 -13.48 34.21 3.64
N LYS A 44 -14.67 34.12 3.04
CA LYS A 44 -15.60 32.98 3.20
C LYS A 44 -15.01 31.74 2.52
N GLU A 45 -15.02 30.62 3.23
CA GLU A 45 -14.70 29.29 2.68
C GLU A 45 -15.67 28.94 1.54
N VAL A 46 -15.13 28.67 0.35
CA VAL A 46 -15.89 28.13 -0.78
C VAL A 46 -15.84 26.61 -0.69
N ASP A 47 -17.00 25.99 -0.51
CA ASP A 47 -17.16 24.53 -0.56
C ASP A 47 -16.93 24.04 -2.00
N ILE A 48 -15.78 23.39 -2.21
CA ILE A 48 -15.34 22.92 -3.53
C ILE A 48 -15.99 21.57 -3.91
N SER A 49 -16.87 21.00 -3.06
CA SER A 49 -17.50 19.69 -3.31
C SER A 49 -18.81 19.74 -4.10
N ALA A 50 -19.31 20.94 -4.42
CA ALA A 50 -20.61 21.11 -5.06
C ALA A 50 -20.74 20.48 -6.47
N ASP A 51 -19.63 20.20 -7.16
CA ASP A 51 -19.63 19.73 -8.56
C ASP A 51 -19.26 18.25 -8.78
N VAL A 52 -19.18 17.43 -7.73
CA VAL A 52 -18.84 16.00 -7.89
C VAL A 52 -20.12 15.15 -7.92
N THR A 53 -20.49 14.63 -9.09
CA THR A 53 -21.63 13.73 -9.27
C THR A 53 -21.23 12.26 -9.43
N ASP A 54 -22.14 11.35 -9.04
CA ASP A 54 -21.97 9.90 -8.86
C ASP A 54 -21.58 9.08 -10.11
N TYR A 55 -21.39 9.73 -11.27
CA TYR A 55 -21.03 9.06 -12.53
C TYR A 55 -19.53 9.17 -12.88
N ASN A 56 -18.69 9.73 -12.00
CA ASN A 56 -17.22 9.68 -12.08
C ASN A 56 -16.62 8.26 -11.92
N PHE A 57 -17.48 7.24 -11.84
CA PHE A 57 -17.16 5.84 -11.59
C PHE A 57 -17.54 4.98 -12.80
N LEU A 58 -16.70 4.84 -13.82
CA LEU A 58 -16.73 3.68 -14.72
C LEU A 58 -15.39 3.55 -15.46
N ALA A 59 -14.57 2.60 -15.02
CA ALA A 59 -13.34 2.19 -15.68
C ALA A 59 -13.42 0.70 -16.04
N LEU A 60 -13.24 0.37 -17.32
CA LEU A 60 -12.82 -0.98 -17.75
C LEU A 60 -11.73 -0.89 -18.83
N LYS A 61 -10.59 -1.53 -18.54
CA LYS A 61 -9.49 -1.94 -19.47
C LYS A 61 -9.80 -3.37 -19.97
N ARG A 62 -9.24 -3.97 -21.05
CA ARG A 62 -8.20 -3.72 -22.08
C ARG A 62 -8.48 -4.76 -23.22
N THR A 63 -8.03 -4.60 -24.46
CA THR A 63 -6.76 -5.16 -24.99
C THR A 63 -6.55 -4.71 -26.44
N GLU A 64 -5.31 -4.43 -26.81
CA GLU A 64 -4.87 -4.29 -28.20
C GLU A 64 -4.67 -5.69 -28.79
N THR A 65 -5.34 -5.99 -29.90
CA THR A 65 -4.88 -7.02 -30.83
C THR A 65 -5.03 -6.52 -32.26
N THR A 66 -4.03 -6.93 -33.04
CA THR A 66 -3.61 -6.46 -34.36
C THR A 66 -4.56 -6.83 -35.50
N ASP A 67 -4.47 -6.03 -36.56
CA ASP A 67 -5.11 -6.13 -37.87
C ASP A 67 -5.61 -7.52 -38.30
N ARG A 68 -6.92 -7.64 -38.54
CA ARG A 68 -7.47 -8.48 -39.62
C ARG A 68 -8.68 -7.80 -40.27
N LYS A 69 -8.53 -7.48 -41.55
CA LYS A 69 -9.61 -7.07 -42.46
C LYS A 69 -10.67 -8.17 -42.52
N SER A 70 -11.93 -7.83 -42.25
CA SER A 70 -13.07 -8.56 -42.80
C SER A 70 -14.17 -7.60 -43.24
N PHE A 71 -14.60 -7.81 -44.47
CA PHE A 71 -15.71 -7.14 -45.14
C PHE A 71 -17.02 -7.64 -44.55
N PHE A 72 -17.88 -6.77 -44.01
CA PHE A 72 -19.34 -6.95 -44.03
C PHE A 72 -20.07 -5.60 -43.93
N SER A 73 -21.28 -5.61 -44.49
CA SER A 73 -22.05 -4.47 -45.01
C SER A 73 -22.66 -3.51 -43.98
N ARG A 74 -22.85 -2.28 -44.46
CA ARG A 74 -23.59 -1.14 -43.88
C ARG A 74 -24.94 -1.52 -43.24
N SER A 75 -25.19 -0.96 -42.06
CA SER A 75 -26.53 -0.49 -41.66
C SER A 75 -26.39 0.84 -40.93
N SER A 76 -27.07 1.86 -41.44
CA SER A 76 -26.96 3.25 -41.01
C SER A 76 -27.59 3.48 -39.64
N ARG A 77 -26.82 4.00 -38.69
CA ARG A 77 -27.37 4.74 -37.55
C ARG A 77 -26.77 6.13 -37.55
N LYS A 78 -27.64 7.14 -37.58
CA LYS A 78 -27.30 8.58 -37.58
C LYS A 78 -26.34 8.88 -36.43
N SER A 79 -25.11 9.23 -36.74
CA SER A 79 -24.16 9.76 -35.77
C SER A 79 -24.57 11.18 -35.43
N SER A 80 -24.95 11.43 -34.18
CA SER A 80 -24.88 12.78 -33.64
C SER A 80 -23.43 13.23 -33.78
N VAL A 81 -23.22 14.31 -34.54
CA VAL A 81 -21.90 14.91 -34.71
C VAL A 81 -21.50 15.54 -33.38
N ILE A 82 -20.88 14.75 -32.52
CA ILE A 82 -20.11 15.29 -31.40
C ILE A 82 -18.93 16.01 -32.08
N LYS A 83 -18.92 17.34 -32.02
CA LYS A 83 -17.79 18.14 -32.48
C LYS A 83 -16.60 17.80 -31.58
N SER A 84 -15.82 16.79 -31.95
CA SER A 84 -14.57 16.46 -31.28
C SER A 84 -13.64 17.64 -31.50
N ASN A 85 -13.32 18.38 -30.44
CA ASN A 85 -12.28 19.39 -30.48
C ASN A 85 -10.94 18.67 -30.64
N THR A 86 -10.53 18.42 -31.88
CA THR A 86 -9.27 17.79 -32.30
C THR A 86 -8.07 18.72 -32.13
N ASN A 87 -8.14 19.68 -31.20
CA ASN A 87 -6.96 20.47 -30.86
C ASN A 87 -5.95 19.56 -30.18
N GLN A 88 -4.79 19.40 -30.82
CA GLN A 88 -3.61 18.71 -30.29
C GLN A 88 -3.26 19.24 -28.89
N MET A 89 -3.47 20.53 -28.63
CA MET A 89 -3.30 21.16 -27.31
C MET A 89 -4.25 20.63 -26.23
N THR A 90 -5.48 20.25 -26.56
CA THR A 90 -6.44 19.67 -25.59
C THR A 90 -6.03 18.24 -25.23
N PHE A 91 -5.53 17.49 -26.21
CA PHE A 91 -4.97 16.16 -26.02
C PHE A 91 -3.64 16.22 -25.23
N MET A 92 -2.76 17.18 -25.54
CA MET A 92 -1.52 17.42 -24.78
C MET A 92 -1.84 17.87 -23.35
N ARG A 93 -2.78 18.79 -23.10
CA ARG A 93 -3.24 19.13 -21.73
C ARG A 93 -3.77 17.95 -20.92
N GLN A 94 -4.46 17.01 -21.56
CA GLN A 94 -4.96 15.81 -20.89
C GLN A 94 -3.84 14.82 -20.54
N ILE A 95 -2.73 14.85 -21.27
CA ILE A 95 -1.52 14.06 -21.03
C ILE A 95 -0.57 14.78 -20.07
N ASP A 96 -0.56 16.12 -20.10
CA ASP A 96 0.20 17.05 -19.28
C ASP A 96 -0.54 17.36 -17.97
N ILE A 97 -1.04 16.34 -17.27
CA ILE A 97 -1.14 16.46 -15.81
C ILE A 97 0.30 16.70 -15.36
N SER A 98 0.56 17.92 -14.88
CA SER A 98 1.90 18.34 -14.45
C SER A 98 2.51 17.23 -13.61
N ASP A 99 3.77 16.89 -13.83
CA ASP A 99 4.47 15.87 -13.05
C ASP A 99 4.29 16.11 -11.54
N GLU A 100 4.15 17.37 -11.14
CA GLU A 100 3.86 17.77 -9.76
C GLU A 100 2.49 17.34 -9.26
N GLU A 101 1.43 17.50 -10.06
CA GLU A 101 0.08 17.06 -9.70
C GLU A 101 0.00 15.54 -9.57
N ARG A 102 0.68 14.79 -10.46
CA ARG A 102 0.82 13.33 -10.36
C ARG A 102 1.56 12.91 -9.09
N LYS A 103 2.63 13.62 -8.72
CA LYS A 103 3.36 13.38 -7.47
C LYS A 103 2.50 13.69 -6.25
N ILE A 104 1.75 14.80 -6.24
CA ILE A 104 0.84 15.17 -5.15
C ILE A 104 -0.23 14.09 -4.96
N ALA A 105 -0.91 13.69 -6.04
CA ALA A 105 -1.93 12.63 -5.98
C ALA A 105 -1.35 11.28 -5.53
N ARG A 106 -0.12 10.94 -5.94
CA ARG A 106 0.56 9.74 -5.45
C ARG A 106 0.91 9.84 -3.96
N ARG A 107 1.41 10.99 -3.50
CA ARG A 107 1.70 11.23 -2.07
C ARG A 107 0.44 11.05 -1.23
N GLU A 108 -0.70 11.56 -1.69
CA GLU A 108 -1.98 11.42 -0.99
C GLU A 108 -2.42 9.96 -0.92
N ARG A 109 -2.36 9.22 -2.04
CA ARG A 109 -2.65 7.77 -2.02
C ARG A 109 -1.72 6.99 -1.09
N ILE A 110 -0.43 7.35 -1.05
CA ILE A 110 0.52 6.77 -0.10
C ILE A 110 0.10 7.09 1.33
N HIS A 111 -0.27 8.34 1.62
CA HIS A 111 -0.72 8.74 2.95
C HIS A 111 -1.94 7.92 3.40
N ILE A 112 -2.96 7.81 2.55
CA ILE A 112 -4.15 6.98 2.81
C ILE A 112 -3.77 5.51 3.04
N ALA A 113 -2.94 4.93 2.17
CA ALA A 113 -2.47 3.56 2.31
C ALA A 113 -1.68 3.33 3.62
N THR A 114 -0.89 4.31 4.06
CA THR A 114 -0.17 4.24 5.34
C THR A 114 -1.11 4.28 6.54
N SER A 115 -2.22 5.02 6.46
CA SER A 115 -3.26 5.05 7.47
C SER A 115 -3.96 3.69 7.59
N PHE A 116 -4.34 3.07 6.46
CA PHE A 116 -4.89 1.71 6.44
C PHE A 116 -3.91 0.68 7.00
N ARG A 117 -2.62 0.77 6.63
CA ARG A 117 -1.57 -0.06 7.23
C ARG A 117 -1.53 0.07 8.75
N ARG A 118 -1.63 1.30 9.28
CA ARG A 118 -1.61 1.56 10.72
C ARG A 118 -2.82 0.93 11.42
N LEU A 119 -4.01 1.07 10.84
CA LEU A 119 -5.23 0.45 11.35
C LEU A 119 -5.15 -1.08 11.31
N GLY A 120 -4.69 -1.65 10.20
CA GLY A 120 -4.47 -3.09 10.06
C GLY A 120 -3.49 -3.62 11.11
N ASN A 121 -2.41 -2.88 11.37
CA ASN A 121 -1.46 -3.23 12.43
C ASN A 121 -2.11 -3.21 13.82
N ALA A 122 -3.04 -2.29 14.08
CA ALA A 122 -3.76 -2.23 15.35
C ALA A 122 -4.67 -3.45 15.54
N GLU A 123 -5.41 -3.86 14.50
CA GLU A 123 -6.24 -5.06 14.54
C GLU A 123 -5.41 -6.35 14.60
N TYR A 124 -4.25 -6.39 13.93
CA TYR A 124 -3.32 -7.51 14.03
C TYR A 124 -2.85 -7.74 15.47
N ARG A 125 -2.50 -6.68 16.21
CA ARG A 125 -2.11 -6.77 17.63
C ARG A 125 -3.25 -7.23 18.53
N LYS A 126 -4.50 -6.94 18.17
CA LYS A 126 -5.69 -7.46 18.85
C LYS A 126 -6.01 -8.91 18.47
N THR A 127 -5.16 -9.58 17.67
CA THR A 127 -5.38 -10.93 17.11
C THR A 127 -6.57 -11.04 16.15
N ASN A 128 -7.15 -9.91 15.73
CA ASN A 128 -8.25 -9.83 14.77
C ASN A 128 -7.74 -9.92 13.33
N TYR A 129 -7.22 -11.09 12.94
CA TYR A 129 -6.53 -11.26 11.66
C TYR A 129 -7.43 -11.01 10.44
N ASP A 130 -8.71 -11.39 10.48
CA ASP A 130 -9.65 -11.16 9.37
C ASP A 130 -9.88 -9.67 9.09
N GLN A 131 -10.01 -8.88 10.16
CA GLN A 131 -10.18 -7.44 10.03
C GLN A 131 -8.89 -6.77 9.56
N ALA A 132 -7.74 -7.23 10.06
CA ALA A 132 -6.43 -6.76 9.58
C ALA A 132 -6.24 -7.02 8.09
N ILE A 133 -6.62 -8.21 7.59
CA ILE A 133 -6.56 -8.57 6.15
C ILE A 133 -7.42 -7.62 5.32
N LYS A 134 -8.64 -7.30 5.76
CA LYS A 134 -9.52 -6.35 5.08
C LYS A 134 -8.88 -4.96 5.00
N LEU A 135 -8.34 -4.46 6.11
CA LEU A 135 -7.68 -3.15 6.19
C LEU A 135 -6.43 -3.07 5.30
N TYR A 136 -5.58 -4.10 5.30
CA TYR A 136 -4.43 -4.14 4.39
C TYR A 136 -4.85 -4.21 2.92
N SER A 137 -5.90 -4.96 2.61
CA SER A 137 -6.44 -5.05 1.24
C SER A 137 -7.03 -3.71 0.77
N GLN A 138 -7.69 -2.97 1.66
CA GLN A 138 -8.11 -1.59 1.38
C GLN A 138 -6.93 -0.68 1.10
N GLY A 139 -5.84 -0.77 1.87
CA GLY A 139 -4.60 -0.03 1.58
C GLY A 139 -4.01 -0.35 0.21
N LEU A 140 -4.05 -1.62 -0.20
CA LEU A 140 -3.57 -2.08 -1.51
C LEU A 140 -4.40 -1.53 -2.69
N ASN A 141 -5.68 -1.20 -2.48
CA ASN A 141 -6.49 -0.54 -3.51
C ASN A 141 -5.98 0.86 -3.85
N TYR A 142 -5.27 1.53 -2.92
CA TYR A 142 -4.65 2.84 -3.16
C TYR A 142 -3.23 2.74 -3.69
N ILE A 143 -2.44 1.79 -3.18
CA ILE A 143 -1.05 1.56 -3.55
C ILE A 143 -0.82 0.07 -3.74
N VAL A 144 -0.85 -0.35 -5.00
CA VAL A 144 -0.63 -1.75 -5.42
C VAL A 144 0.83 -2.17 -5.41
N ASP A 145 1.76 -1.22 -5.34
CA ASP A 145 3.20 -1.42 -5.42
C ASP A 145 3.87 -1.31 -4.04
N SER A 146 3.18 -1.71 -2.96
CA SER A 146 3.67 -1.64 -1.58
C SER A 146 4.06 -3.01 -1.03
N PRO A 147 5.36 -3.35 -0.97
CA PRO A 147 5.84 -4.60 -0.37
C PRO A 147 5.32 -4.82 1.06
N VAL A 148 5.30 -3.74 1.85
CA VAL A 148 4.95 -3.78 3.27
C VAL A 148 3.50 -4.23 3.49
N LEU A 149 2.56 -3.78 2.63
CA LEU A 149 1.16 -4.16 2.77
C LEU A 149 0.93 -5.64 2.45
N TYR A 150 1.57 -6.15 1.39
CA TYR A 150 1.53 -7.58 1.06
C TYR A 150 2.17 -8.44 2.16
N VAL A 151 3.35 -8.04 2.65
CA VAL A 151 4.03 -8.74 3.75
C VAL A 151 3.14 -8.78 4.99
N ASN A 152 2.53 -7.67 5.38
CA ASN A 152 1.66 -7.62 6.56
C ASN A 152 0.39 -8.47 6.39
N ARG A 153 -0.21 -8.47 5.20
CA ARG A 153 -1.37 -9.33 4.88
C ARG A 153 -1.00 -10.81 4.88
N SER A 154 0.15 -11.17 4.31
CA SER A 154 0.67 -12.53 4.29
C SER A 154 0.89 -13.07 5.71
N LEU A 155 1.37 -12.22 6.63
CA LEU A 155 1.56 -12.59 8.03
C LEU A 155 0.23 -12.94 8.71
N CYS A 156 -0.84 -12.19 8.42
CA CYS A 156 -2.18 -12.56 8.89
C CYS A 156 -2.61 -13.93 8.37
N TYR A 157 -2.39 -14.23 7.08
CA TYR A 157 -2.69 -15.54 6.52
C TYR A 157 -1.88 -16.66 7.18
N ILE A 158 -0.58 -16.43 7.46
CA ILE A 158 0.26 -17.40 8.19
C ILE A 158 -0.30 -17.66 9.60
N LYS A 159 -0.70 -16.62 10.32
CA LYS A 159 -1.32 -16.76 11.66
C LYS A 159 -2.64 -17.51 11.63
N LYS A 160 -3.41 -17.37 10.53
CA LYS A 160 -4.62 -18.15 10.26
C LYS A 160 -4.37 -19.57 9.70
N ARG A 161 -3.10 -19.98 9.54
CA ARG A 161 -2.68 -21.24 8.89
C ARG A 161 -3.10 -21.36 7.42
N GLU A 162 -3.41 -20.24 6.76
CA GLU A 162 -3.74 -20.16 5.34
C GLU A 162 -2.46 -20.00 4.50
N TYR A 163 -1.51 -20.94 4.62
CA TYR A 163 -0.16 -20.80 4.08
C TYR A 163 -0.11 -20.60 2.56
N LYS A 164 -0.98 -21.28 1.80
CA LYS A 164 -1.03 -21.14 0.34
C LYS A 164 -1.35 -19.69 -0.09
N ARG A 165 -2.23 -19.00 0.64
CA ARG A 165 -2.56 -17.59 0.36
C ARG A 165 -1.43 -16.66 0.77
N ALA A 166 -0.77 -16.95 1.89
CA ALA A 166 0.42 -16.20 2.29
C ALA A 166 1.53 -16.28 1.23
N LEU A 167 1.77 -17.48 0.67
CA LEU A 167 2.78 -17.68 -0.37
C LEU A 167 2.50 -16.84 -1.62
N ILE A 168 1.24 -16.72 -2.05
CA ILE A 168 0.87 -15.87 -3.20
C ILE A 168 1.29 -14.42 -2.98
N ASP A 169 0.99 -13.86 -1.80
CA ASP A 169 1.38 -12.47 -1.49
C ASP A 169 2.90 -12.30 -1.41
N LEU A 170 3.59 -13.27 -0.81
CA LEU A 170 5.05 -13.24 -0.65
C LEU A 170 5.77 -13.41 -1.99
N ASP A 171 5.29 -14.31 -2.84
CA ASP A 171 5.80 -14.52 -4.19
C ASP A 171 5.57 -13.29 -5.07
N TYR A 172 4.43 -12.62 -4.93
CA TYR A 172 4.20 -11.35 -5.62
C TYR A 172 5.23 -10.29 -5.23
N VAL A 173 5.52 -10.15 -3.92
CA VAL A 173 6.55 -9.20 -3.45
C VAL A 173 7.91 -9.55 -4.05
N LEU A 174 8.34 -10.80 -3.95
CA LEU A 174 9.66 -11.23 -4.41
C LEU A 174 9.83 -11.15 -5.93
N ASN A 175 8.77 -11.43 -6.69
CA ASN A 175 8.87 -11.47 -8.15
C ASN A 175 8.61 -10.11 -8.81
N GLN A 176 7.77 -9.25 -8.22
CA GLN A 176 7.25 -8.04 -8.89
C GLN A 176 7.65 -6.73 -8.23
N LEU A 177 7.97 -6.72 -6.93
CA LEU A 177 8.21 -5.47 -6.19
C LEU A 177 9.65 -5.35 -5.69
N ASP A 178 10.06 -6.29 -4.84
CA ASP A 178 11.39 -6.29 -4.21
C ASP A 178 11.86 -7.73 -4.00
N SER A 179 12.69 -8.20 -4.95
CA SER A 179 13.32 -9.52 -4.91
C SER A 179 14.26 -9.71 -3.72
N ASN A 180 14.74 -8.62 -3.10
CA ASN A 180 15.69 -8.67 -2.00
C ASN A 180 15.00 -8.45 -0.65
N CYS A 181 13.67 -8.44 -0.60
CA CYS A 181 12.92 -8.20 0.62
C CYS A 181 13.16 -9.34 1.64
N VAL A 182 13.96 -9.06 2.68
CA VAL A 182 14.26 -10.02 3.76
C VAL A 182 13.00 -10.57 4.40
N GLN A 183 12.04 -9.70 4.71
CA GLN A 183 10.82 -10.11 5.39
C GLN A 183 10.01 -11.08 4.54
N ALA A 184 9.91 -10.83 3.23
CA ALA A 184 9.19 -11.71 2.33
C ALA A 184 9.89 -13.09 2.22
N LEU A 185 11.22 -13.12 2.09
CA LEU A 185 11.99 -14.38 2.05
C LEU A 185 11.83 -15.19 3.36
N LEU A 186 11.93 -14.54 4.51
CA LEU A 186 11.83 -15.19 5.81
C LEU A 186 10.42 -15.70 6.14
N TYR A 187 9.39 -14.91 5.83
CA TYR A 187 8.01 -15.36 6.02
C TYR A 187 7.62 -16.45 5.03
N LYS A 188 8.17 -16.42 3.81
CA LYS A 188 8.00 -17.51 2.83
C LYS A 188 8.64 -18.79 3.33
N ALA A 189 9.88 -18.72 3.83
CA ALA A 189 10.54 -19.84 4.48
C ALA A 189 9.67 -20.40 5.63
N GLY A 190 9.18 -19.53 6.52
CA GLY A 190 8.32 -19.94 7.64
C GLY A 190 6.98 -20.56 7.24
N ALA A 191 6.41 -20.16 6.09
CA ALA A 191 5.20 -20.78 5.54
C ALA A 191 5.51 -22.15 4.91
N LEU A 192 6.61 -22.28 4.15
CA LEU A 192 7.03 -23.53 3.52
C LEU A 192 7.39 -24.60 4.54
N LYS A 193 8.11 -24.22 5.61
CA LYS A 193 8.41 -25.11 6.73
C LYS A 193 7.16 -25.70 7.36
N ARG A 194 6.11 -24.88 7.56
CA ARG A 194 4.81 -25.33 8.09
C ARG A 194 4.00 -26.19 7.11
N MET A 195 4.39 -26.20 5.84
CA MET A 195 3.84 -27.08 4.80
C MET A 195 4.70 -28.33 4.58
N ASN A 196 5.72 -28.59 5.41
CA ASN A 196 6.70 -29.68 5.28
C ASN A 196 7.53 -29.64 3.99
N ASN A 197 7.71 -28.46 3.39
CA ASN A 197 8.61 -28.28 2.26
C ASN A 197 9.95 -27.71 2.77
N GLU A 198 10.87 -28.62 3.10
CA GLU A 198 12.18 -28.26 3.66
C GLU A 198 13.13 -27.72 2.57
N ASP A 199 13.08 -28.28 1.35
CA ASP A 199 13.92 -27.82 0.22
C ASP A 199 13.68 -26.33 -0.08
N GLY A 200 12.41 -25.94 -0.19
CA GLY A 200 12.05 -24.54 -0.44
C GLY A 200 12.33 -23.63 0.76
N PHE A 201 12.32 -24.17 1.99
CA PHE A 201 12.72 -23.42 3.18
C PHE A 201 14.22 -23.08 3.13
N GLU A 202 15.08 -24.06 2.84
CA GLU A 202 16.52 -23.86 2.75
C GLU A 202 16.89 -22.88 1.63
N GLU A 203 16.24 -22.99 0.46
CA GLU A 203 16.42 -22.05 -0.65
C GLU A 203 16.10 -20.61 -0.24
N CYS A 204 14.96 -20.39 0.42
CA CYS A 204 14.55 -19.05 0.86
C CYS A 204 15.54 -18.46 1.88
N VAL A 205 16.06 -19.28 2.80
CA VAL A 205 17.05 -18.85 3.80
C VAL A 205 18.39 -18.54 3.15
N ALA A 206 18.84 -19.37 2.21
CA ALA A 206 20.06 -19.13 1.45
C ALA A 206 19.96 -17.82 0.65
N ASN A 207 18.82 -17.59 -0.01
CA ASN A 207 18.54 -16.35 -0.73
C ASN A 207 18.49 -15.14 0.21
N ALA A 208 17.89 -15.27 1.40
CA ALA A 208 17.85 -14.19 2.39
C ALA A 208 19.26 -13.75 2.80
N ARG A 209 20.16 -14.70 3.09
CA ARG A 209 21.55 -14.42 3.45
C ARG A 209 22.36 -13.86 2.27
N ARG A 210 22.16 -14.39 1.07
CA ARG A 210 22.85 -13.95 -0.16
C ARG A 210 22.52 -12.51 -0.52
N TYR A 211 21.24 -12.15 -0.56
CA TYR A 211 20.82 -10.81 -0.96
C TYR A 211 20.98 -9.76 0.15
N ASN A 212 21.04 -10.17 1.42
CA ASN A 212 21.05 -9.26 2.56
C ASN A 212 22.18 -9.57 3.54
N ARG A 213 23.44 -9.53 3.06
CA ARG A 213 24.63 -9.75 3.89
C ARG A 213 24.70 -8.84 5.10
N SER A 214 24.19 -7.61 5.01
CA SER A 214 24.17 -6.64 6.12
C SER A 214 23.18 -6.98 7.23
N LYS A 215 22.17 -7.82 6.97
CA LYS A 215 21.10 -8.16 7.91
C LYS A 215 21.22 -9.60 8.43
N SER A 216 22.43 -10.18 8.40
CA SER A 216 22.66 -11.57 8.82
C SER A 216 22.21 -11.84 10.25
N GLU A 217 22.55 -10.95 11.19
CA GLU A 217 22.15 -11.08 12.61
C GLU A 217 20.63 -11.15 12.78
N TYR A 218 19.90 -10.31 12.05
CA TYR A 218 18.43 -10.31 12.08
C TYR A 218 17.86 -11.61 11.49
N ILE A 219 18.46 -12.11 10.41
CA ILE A 219 18.06 -13.38 9.79
C ILE A 219 18.27 -14.53 10.79
N ASP A 220 19.43 -14.59 11.43
CA ASP A 220 19.76 -15.65 12.38
C ASP A 220 18.85 -15.59 13.62
N TYR A 221 18.60 -14.40 14.16
CA TYR A 221 17.62 -14.19 15.23
C TYR A 221 16.22 -14.68 14.85
N PHE A 222 15.75 -14.35 13.63
CA PHE A 222 14.44 -14.79 13.16
C PHE A 222 14.35 -16.32 13.03
N LEU A 223 15.41 -16.96 12.54
CA LEU A 223 15.47 -18.41 12.39
C LEU A 223 15.53 -19.13 13.74
N ASP A 224 16.27 -18.58 14.69
CA ASP A 224 16.33 -19.11 16.06
C ASP A 224 14.97 -19.01 16.74
N LYS A 225 14.31 -17.85 16.65
CA LYS A 225 12.95 -17.68 17.17
C LYS A 225 11.95 -18.62 16.53
N MET A 226 12.07 -18.83 15.21
CA MET A 226 11.24 -19.83 14.55
C MET A 226 11.46 -21.22 15.13
N ARG A 227 12.66 -21.58 15.59
CA ARG A 227 12.93 -22.88 16.24
C ARG A 227 12.39 -22.94 17.67
N THR A 228 12.40 -21.83 18.42
CA THR A 228 11.99 -21.80 19.84
C THR A 228 10.49 -21.66 20.05
N ASP A 229 9.75 -21.05 19.12
CA ASP A 229 8.29 -20.93 19.17
C ASP A 229 7.55 -22.24 18.75
N PHE A 230 8.28 -23.37 18.72
CA PHE A 230 7.78 -24.73 18.48
C PHE A 230 7.79 -25.58 19.75
#